data_AF-A0A958N723-F1
#
_entry.id   AF-A0A958N723-F1
#
_cell.length_a   1.000
_cell.length_b   1.000
_cell.length_c   1.000
_cell.angle_alpha   90.00
_cell.angle_beta   90.00
_cell.angle_gamma   90.00
#
_symmetry.space_group_name_H-M   'P 1'
#
loop_
_entity.id
_entity.type
_entity.pdbx_description
1 polymer ?
#
loop_
_entity_poly.entity_id
_entity_poly.type
_entity_poly.pdbx_seq_one_letter_code
_entity_poly.pdbx_strand_id
1 'polypeptide(L)'
;LFKLHSEYKPGGDQPKAIKELLAGLEAGEKSQMLLGITGSGKTFTMANVIAASNRPSLIMAHNKTLAAQIYSELKSMFPENAVEYFVSYYDYYQPEAYIPRTDTYIEKDSSINEQIDLLRHSATRSLLERRDVIVVSSVSCIYGLGSPELYSQMTQELEAGKKYKRNELLLKLVDLQYERNDIAFERGT
;
A
#
# COMPACT_ATOMS: atom_id res chain seq x y z
N LEU A 1 -14.00 -8.37 6.56
CA LEU A 1 -14.98 -7.29 6.80
C LEU A 1 -14.21 -6.14 7.41
N PHE A 2 -14.36 -4.91 6.91
CA PHE A 2 -13.68 -3.75 7.49
C PHE A 2 -14.28 -3.38 8.85
N LYS A 3 -13.42 -3.21 9.86
CA LYS A 3 -13.81 -2.90 11.24
C LYS A 3 -13.30 -1.52 11.61
N LEU A 4 -14.20 -0.54 11.53
CA LEU A 4 -13.92 0.83 11.92
C LEU A 4 -13.96 0.97 13.44
N HIS A 5 -12.84 1.38 14.04
CA HIS A 5 -12.70 1.73 15.44
C HIS A 5 -12.68 3.24 15.58
N SER A 6 -13.61 3.79 16.36
CA SER A 6 -13.63 5.20 16.72
C SER A 6 -14.49 5.42 17.96
N GLU A 7 -14.05 6.33 18.83
CA GLU A 7 -14.88 6.83 19.95
C GLU A 7 -15.94 7.84 19.47
N TYR A 8 -15.79 8.35 18.24
CA TYR A 8 -16.66 9.35 17.66
C TYR A 8 -17.68 8.72 16.72
N LYS A 9 -18.87 9.32 16.66
CA LYS A 9 -19.89 9.00 15.65
C LYS A 9 -19.91 10.09 14.58
N PRO A 10 -20.28 9.77 13.33
CA PRO A 10 -20.46 10.78 12.29
C PRO A 10 -21.37 11.92 12.76
N GLY A 11 -20.90 13.15 12.65
CA GLY A 11 -21.60 14.35 13.11
C GLY A 11 -21.71 15.43 12.03
N GLY A 12 -22.56 16.44 12.26
CA GLY A 12 -22.81 17.51 11.28
C GLY A 12 -23.33 16.95 9.96
N ASP A 13 -22.70 17.32 8.84
CA ASP A 13 -23.07 16.88 7.48
C ASP A 13 -22.52 15.49 7.11
N GLN A 14 -21.64 14.91 7.93
CA GLN A 14 -21.01 13.62 7.62
C GLN A 14 -22.01 12.47 7.39
N PRO A 15 -23.07 12.28 8.21
CA PRO A 15 -24.04 11.20 7.98
C PRO A 15 -24.72 11.28 6.61
N LYS A 16 -25.05 12.50 6.17
CA LYS A 16 -25.66 12.74 4.86
C LYS A 16 -24.68 12.42 3.74
N ALA A 17 -23.45 12.93 3.83
CA ALA A 17 -22.41 12.68 2.84
C ALA A 17 -22.08 11.17 2.71
N ILE A 18 -21.98 10.45 3.83
CA ILE A 18 -21.74 9.00 3.83
C ILE A 18 -22.89 8.27 3.12
N LYS A 19 -24.14 8.63 3.44
CA LYS A 19 -25.32 8.02 2.83
C LYS A 19 -25.37 8.24 1.31
N GLU A 20 -25.11 9.47 0.87
CA GLU A 20 -25.11 9.82 -0.57
C GLU A 20 -24.01 9.06 -1.33
N LEU A 21 -22.79 9.01 -0.78
CA LEU A 21 -21.68 8.28 -1.39
C LEU A 21 -21.94 6.77 -1.50
N LEU A 22 -22.54 6.18 -0.46
CA LEU A 22 -22.92 4.76 -0.46
C LEU A 22 -24.03 4.48 -1.48
N ALA A 23 -25.04 5.36 -1.57
CA ALA A 23 -26.11 5.22 -2.57
C ALA A 23 -25.55 5.28 -4.00
N GLY A 24 -24.63 6.18 -4.30
CA GLY A 24 -23.95 6.22 -5.60
C GLY A 24 -23.13 4.96 -5.89
N LEU A 25 -22.47 4.39 -4.87
CA LEU A 25 -21.72 3.13 -5.00
C LEU A 25 -22.63 1.92 -5.26
N GLU A 26 -23.84 1.91 -4.70
CA GLU A 26 -24.88 0.90 -4.94
C GLU A 26 -25.52 1.05 -6.32
N ALA A 27 -25.72 2.29 -6.77
CA ALA A 27 -26.23 2.62 -8.10
C ALA A 27 -25.22 2.34 -9.23
N GLY A 28 -23.97 1.99 -8.91
CA GLY A 28 -22.91 1.70 -9.88
C GLY A 28 -22.26 2.95 -10.48
N GLU A 29 -22.37 4.10 -9.81
CA GLU A 29 -21.72 5.33 -10.25
C GLU A 29 -20.20 5.18 -10.22
N LYS A 30 -19.57 5.44 -11.37
CA LYS A 30 -18.11 5.32 -11.52
C LYS A 30 -17.33 6.48 -10.91
N SER A 31 -17.97 7.64 -10.76
CA SER A 31 -17.31 8.87 -10.32
C SER A 31 -18.25 9.67 -9.43
N GLN A 32 -17.76 10.00 -8.23
CA GLN A 32 -18.48 10.75 -7.23
C GLN A 32 -17.53 11.79 -6.62
N MET A 33 -18.06 12.90 -6.12
CA MET A 33 -17.28 13.99 -5.55
C MET A 33 -17.76 14.32 -4.14
N LEU A 34 -16.87 14.21 -3.16
CA LEU A 34 -17.10 14.71 -1.80
C LEU A 34 -16.62 16.16 -1.71
N LEU A 35 -17.52 17.13 -1.82
CA LEU A 35 -17.21 18.54 -1.61
C LEU A 35 -17.16 18.86 -0.12
N GLY A 36 -15.99 18.67 0.50
CA GLY A 36 -15.79 18.90 1.93
C GLY A 36 -14.86 20.08 2.24
N ILE A 37 -15.31 21.00 3.10
CA ILE A 37 -14.47 22.08 3.63
C ILE A 37 -13.28 21.54 4.46
N THR A 38 -12.24 22.35 4.65
CA THR A 38 -11.11 21.98 5.52
C THR A 38 -11.59 21.79 6.96
N GLY A 39 -11.09 20.76 7.64
CA GLY A 39 -11.47 20.46 9.03
C GLY A 39 -12.79 19.69 9.20
N SER A 40 -13.55 19.39 8.13
CA SER A 40 -14.82 18.66 8.24
C SER A 40 -14.68 17.15 8.53
N GLY A 41 -13.47 16.64 8.72
CA GLY A 41 -13.22 15.21 8.97
C GLY A 41 -13.39 14.32 7.73
N LYS A 42 -12.92 14.77 6.56
CA LYS A 42 -13.03 14.03 5.28
C LYS A 42 -12.49 12.59 5.36
N THR A 43 -11.35 12.37 6.03
CA THR A 43 -10.79 11.02 6.21
C THR A 43 -11.77 10.12 6.96
N PHE A 44 -12.41 10.63 8.02
CA PHE A 44 -13.38 9.88 8.80
C PHE A 44 -14.67 9.59 8.01
N THR A 45 -15.14 10.54 7.19
CA THR A 45 -16.24 10.32 6.24
C THR A 45 -15.90 9.15 5.29
N MET A 46 -14.72 9.18 4.67
CA MET A 46 -14.29 8.12 3.75
C MET A 46 -14.05 6.79 4.47
N ALA A 47 -13.55 6.79 5.71
CA ALA A 47 -13.41 5.58 6.53
C ALA A 47 -14.77 4.89 6.75
N ASN A 48 -15.82 5.66 7.07
CA ASN A 48 -17.17 5.11 7.19
C ASN A 48 -17.69 4.52 5.87
N VAL A 49 -17.41 5.18 4.73
CA VAL A 49 -17.77 4.66 3.40
C VAL A 49 -17.03 3.36 3.09
N ILE A 50 -15.73 3.27 3.38
CA ILE A 50 -14.93 2.04 3.19
C ILE A 50 -15.48 0.91 4.07
N ALA A 51 -15.75 1.19 5.34
CA ALA A 51 -16.29 0.23 6.29
C ALA A 51 -17.64 -0.35 5.83
N ALA A 52 -18.56 0.52 5.41
CA ALA A 52 -19.91 0.15 4.99
C ALA A 52 -19.94 -0.53 3.62
N SER A 53 -19.17 -0.04 2.64
CA SER A 53 -19.10 -0.64 1.30
C SER A 53 -18.36 -1.99 1.29
N ASN A 54 -17.47 -2.20 2.26
CA ASN A 54 -16.67 -3.41 2.44
C ASN A 54 -15.86 -3.80 1.19
N ARG A 55 -15.28 -2.81 0.50
CA ARG A 55 -14.47 -2.98 -0.73
C ARG A 55 -13.00 -2.65 -0.47
N PRO A 56 -12.04 -3.44 -1.00
CA PRO A 56 -10.64 -3.02 -1.02
C PRO A 56 -10.51 -1.65 -1.67
N SER A 57 -9.68 -0.78 -1.10
CA SER A 57 -9.66 0.64 -1.46
C SER A 57 -8.24 1.13 -1.71
N LEU A 58 -8.05 1.90 -2.79
CA LEU A 58 -6.81 2.62 -3.10
C LEU A 58 -7.05 4.12 -2.89
N ILE A 59 -6.23 4.75 -2.04
CA ILE A 59 -6.27 6.19 -1.78
C ILE A 59 -5.01 6.79 -2.37
N MET A 60 -5.18 7.68 -3.35
CA MET A 60 -4.07 8.39 -3.98
C MET A 60 -3.89 9.78 -3.37
N ALA A 61 -2.70 10.05 -2.86
CA ALA A 61 -2.29 11.35 -2.37
C ALA A 61 -1.21 11.95 -3.29
N HIS A 62 -1.25 13.26 -3.48
CA HIS A 62 -0.36 13.95 -4.41
C HIS A 62 1.07 14.15 -3.86
N ASN A 63 1.31 13.92 -2.56
CA ASN A 63 2.63 13.99 -1.95
C ASN A 63 2.79 12.96 -0.81
N LYS A 64 4.05 12.65 -0.44
CA LYS A 64 4.40 11.67 0.59
C LYS A 64 3.91 12.08 1.99
N THR A 65 3.93 13.38 2.32
CA THR A 65 3.52 13.89 3.64
C THR A 65 2.05 13.64 3.93
N LEU A 66 1.17 13.99 2.98
CA LEU A 66 -0.27 13.77 3.07
C LEU A 66 -0.57 12.26 3.03
N ALA A 67 0.14 11.49 2.20
CA ALA A 67 0.00 10.04 2.19
C ALA A 67 0.29 9.43 3.57
N ALA A 68 1.37 9.86 4.23
CA ALA A 68 1.74 9.38 5.55
C ALA A 68 0.70 9.79 6.63
N GLN A 69 0.15 11.00 6.55
CA GLN A 69 -0.92 11.46 7.44
C GLN A 69 -2.18 10.59 7.30
N ILE A 70 -2.67 10.40 6.06
CA ILE A 70 -3.83 9.57 5.79
C ILE A 70 -3.58 8.11 6.21
N TYR A 71 -2.39 7.58 5.94
CA TYR A 71 -1.99 6.23 6.39
C TYR A 71 -2.07 6.11 7.90
N SER A 72 -1.53 7.06 8.66
CA SER A 72 -1.56 7.06 10.12
C SER A 72 -3.00 7.14 10.67
N GLU A 73 -3.81 8.04 10.12
CA GLU A 73 -5.23 8.19 10.48
C GLU A 73 -6.03 6.91 10.21
N LEU A 74 -5.82 6.27 9.06
CA LEU A 74 -6.55 5.05 8.72
C LEU A 74 -6.03 3.84 9.50
N LYS A 75 -4.73 3.77 9.81
CA LYS A 75 -4.16 2.69 10.62
C LYS A 75 -4.74 2.69 12.03
N SER A 76 -4.98 3.87 12.61
CA SER A 76 -5.63 3.99 13.92
C SER A 76 -7.13 3.67 13.87
N MET A 77 -7.80 4.01 12.77
CA MET A 77 -9.23 3.71 12.55
C MET A 77 -9.50 2.25 12.19
N PHE A 78 -8.53 1.54 11.59
CA PHE A 78 -8.68 0.15 11.14
C PHE A 78 -7.54 -0.75 11.67
N PRO A 79 -7.38 -0.86 13.00
CA PRO A 79 -6.26 -1.60 13.60
C PRO A 79 -6.27 -3.10 13.28
N GLU A 80 -7.42 -3.66 12.91
CA GLU A 80 -7.59 -5.09 12.58
C GLU A 80 -7.50 -5.39 11.06
N ASN A 81 -7.52 -4.36 10.22
CA ASN A 81 -7.48 -4.51 8.76
C ASN A 81 -6.09 -4.17 8.20
N ALA A 82 -5.83 -4.59 6.96
CA ALA A 82 -4.57 -4.30 6.29
C ALA A 82 -4.59 -2.87 5.72
N VAL A 83 -4.21 -1.90 6.55
CA VAL A 83 -3.86 -0.56 6.08
C VAL A 83 -2.39 -0.55 5.71
N GLU A 84 -2.11 -0.28 4.44
CA GLU A 84 -0.83 -0.44 3.78
C GLU A 84 -0.36 0.89 3.16
N TYR A 85 0.96 1.03 3.01
CA TYR A 85 1.59 2.25 2.52
C TYR A 85 2.42 1.97 1.27
N PHE A 86 2.12 2.66 0.16
CA PHE A 86 2.75 2.40 -1.13
C PHE A 86 3.22 3.70 -1.81
N VAL A 87 4.44 4.13 -1.52
CA VAL A 87 5.07 5.30 -2.16
C VAL A 87 6.40 4.91 -2.78
N SER A 88 7.05 5.86 -3.48
CA SER A 88 8.42 5.65 -3.96
C SER A 88 9.34 5.33 -2.79
N TYR A 89 10.06 4.20 -2.89
CA TYR A 89 11.07 3.78 -1.93
C TYR A 89 12.40 4.52 -2.11
N TYR A 90 12.52 5.41 -3.09
CA TYR A 90 13.70 6.25 -3.21
C TYR A 90 13.61 7.45 -2.26
N ASP A 91 14.63 7.61 -1.41
CA ASP A 91 14.85 8.83 -0.63
C ASP A 91 15.44 9.93 -1.51
N TYR A 92 16.34 9.53 -2.41
CA TYR A 92 16.91 10.37 -3.46
C TYR A 92 16.87 9.61 -4.79
N TYR A 93 16.51 10.31 -5.86
CA TYR A 93 16.48 9.74 -7.20
C TYR A 93 16.82 10.80 -8.24
N GLN A 94 17.89 10.55 -8.98
CA GLN A 94 18.28 11.26 -10.17
C GLN A 94 18.07 10.34 -11.38
N PRO A 95 17.16 10.69 -12.30
CA PRO A 95 17.00 9.92 -13.52
C PRO A 95 18.23 10.08 -14.42
N GLU A 96 18.51 9.03 -15.19
CA GLU A 96 19.44 9.13 -16.31
C GLU A 96 18.89 10.11 -17.35
N ALA A 97 19.73 11.06 -17.78
CA ALA A 97 19.32 12.05 -18.76
C ALA A 97 20.50 12.53 -19.60
N TYR A 98 20.23 12.87 -20.85
CA TYR A 98 21.17 13.59 -21.70
C TYR A 98 20.63 14.98 -21.98
N ILE A 99 21.45 16.02 -21.77
CA ILE A 99 21.13 17.43 -22.01
C ILE A 99 21.85 17.88 -23.29
N PRO A 100 21.16 17.94 -24.45
CA PRO A 100 21.82 18.23 -25.73
C PRO A 100 22.43 19.63 -25.80
N ARG A 101 21.83 20.61 -25.13
CA ARG A 101 22.30 22.01 -25.17
C ARG A 101 23.70 22.19 -24.58
N THR A 102 24.06 21.36 -23.61
CA THR A 102 25.35 21.42 -22.90
C THR A 102 26.20 20.19 -23.18
N ASP A 103 25.76 19.31 -24.08
CA ASP A 103 26.37 18.02 -24.36
C ASP A 103 26.73 17.24 -23.07
N THR A 104 25.79 17.21 -22.13
CA THR A 104 26.02 16.65 -20.80
C THR A 104 25.20 15.41 -20.60
N TYR A 105 25.85 14.30 -20.28
CA TYR A 105 25.21 13.09 -19.81
C TYR A 105 25.17 13.09 -18.27
N ILE A 106 23.99 12.83 -17.73
CA ILE A 106 23.70 12.72 -16.30
C ILE A 106 23.45 11.25 -16.02
N GLU A 107 24.34 10.65 -15.24
CA GLU A 107 24.18 9.27 -14.78
C GLU A 107 23.01 9.13 -13.80
N LYS A 108 22.39 7.95 -13.83
CA LYS A 108 21.43 7.54 -12.82
C LYS A 108 22.13 7.42 -11.47
N ASP A 109 21.58 8.10 -10.47
CA ASP A 109 21.99 7.95 -9.08
C ASP A 109 20.74 7.87 -8.19
N SER A 110 20.77 7.03 -7.16
CA SER A 110 19.61 6.82 -6.31
C SER A 110 19.97 6.23 -4.96
N SER A 111 19.20 6.60 -3.94
CA SER A 111 19.27 6.01 -2.60
C SER A 111 17.92 5.39 -2.23
N ILE A 112 17.96 4.16 -1.75
CA ILE A 112 16.78 3.36 -1.41
C ILE A 112 16.52 3.40 0.10
N ASN A 113 15.26 3.57 0.44
CA ASN A 113 14.74 3.45 1.79
C ASN A 113 14.18 2.04 2.02
N GLU A 114 14.95 1.23 2.75
CA GLU A 114 14.61 -0.13 3.17
C GLU A 114 13.22 -0.25 3.82
N GLN A 115 12.84 0.70 4.68
CA GLN A 115 11.56 0.65 5.40
C GLN A 115 10.38 0.86 4.46
N ILE A 116 10.49 1.79 3.51
CA ILE A 116 9.45 2.03 2.52
C ILE A 116 9.34 0.84 1.57
N ASP A 117 10.45 0.25 1.19
CA ASP A 117 10.44 -0.94 0.36
C ASP A 117 9.73 -2.12 1.04
N LEU A 118 9.98 -2.34 2.34
CA LEU A 118 9.26 -3.33 3.14
C LEU A 118 7.74 -3.06 3.16
N LEU A 119 7.34 -1.80 3.31
CA LEU A 119 5.91 -1.44 3.29
C LEU A 119 5.26 -1.70 1.92
N ARG A 120 6.00 -1.56 0.81
CA ARG A 120 5.50 -1.90 -0.52
C ARG A 120 5.32 -3.40 -0.71
N HIS A 121 6.25 -4.20 -0.21
CA HIS A 121 6.11 -5.65 -0.19
C HIS A 121 4.93 -6.08 0.68
N SER A 122 4.73 -5.45 1.84
CA SER A 122 3.54 -5.65 2.68
C SER A 122 2.26 -5.35 1.91
N ALA A 123 2.20 -4.20 1.21
CA ALA A 123 1.02 -3.80 0.45
C ALA A 123 0.63 -4.81 -0.64
N THR A 124 1.61 -5.24 -1.44
CA THR A 124 1.39 -6.19 -2.54
C THR A 124 0.99 -7.57 -2.02
N ARG A 125 1.65 -8.05 -0.96
CA ARG A 125 1.29 -9.30 -0.28
C ARG A 125 -0.12 -9.26 0.30
N SER A 126 -0.47 -8.19 1.01
CA SER A 126 -1.81 -8.02 1.59
C SER A 126 -2.92 -8.07 0.55
N LEU A 127 -2.69 -7.49 -0.65
CA LEU A 127 -3.66 -7.56 -1.75
C LEU A 127 -3.87 -8.99 -2.29
N LEU A 128 -2.87 -9.86 -2.19
CA LEU A 128 -2.96 -11.26 -2.61
C LEU A 128 -3.59 -12.16 -1.53
N GLU A 129 -3.31 -11.88 -0.26
CA GLU A 129 -3.71 -12.75 0.85
C GLU A 129 -5.09 -12.43 1.45
N ARG A 130 -5.58 -11.18 1.33
CA ARG A 130 -6.82 -10.75 2.00
C ARG A 130 -7.60 -9.69 1.21
N ARG A 131 -8.90 -9.56 1.51
CA ARG A 131 -9.80 -8.59 0.85
C ARG A 131 -9.99 -7.28 1.60
N ASP A 132 -9.71 -7.25 2.88
CA ASP A 132 -9.88 -6.07 3.73
C ASP A 132 -8.61 -5.22 3.77
N VAL A 133 -8.23 -4.72 2.59
CA VAL A 133 -7.01 -3.94 2.35
C VAL A 133 -7.35 -2.50 1.97
N ILE A 134 -6.67 -1.54 2.61
CA ILE A 134 -6.65 -0.13 2.23
C ILE A 134 -5.20 0.22 1.89
N VAL A 135 -4.94 0.62 0.65
CA VAL A 135 -3.61 1.06 0.22
C VAL A 135 -3.61 2.58 0.12
N VAL A 136 -2.77 3.24 0.92
CA VAL A 136 -2.50 4.67 0.77
C VAL A 136 -1.25 4.84 -0.07
N SER A 137 -1.38 5.53 -1.20
CA SER A 137 -0.33 5.58 -2.21
C SER A 137 -0.09 6.98 -2.76
N SER A 138 1.12 7.20 -3.29
CA SER A 138 1.39 8.32 -4.18
C SER A 138 1.09 7.94 -5.64
N VAL A 139 1.54 8.75 -6.61
CA VAL A 139 1.55 8.33 -8.03
C VAL A 139 2.37 7.08 -8.28
N SER A 140 3.12 6.55 -7.31
CA SER A 140 3.86 5.29 -7.49
C SER A 140 2.99 4.10 -7.88
N CYS A 141 1.69 4.10 -7.56
CA CYS A 141 0.78 3.00 -7.93
C CYS A 141 0.49 2.87 -9.43
N ILE A 142 0.84 3.87 -10.25
CA ILE A 142 0.69 3.81 -11.72
C ILE A 142 1.98 3.43 -12.43
N TYR A 143 3.09 3.29 -11.70
CA TYR A 143 4.37 2.84 -12.24
C TYR A 143 4.42 1.31 -12.30
N GLY A 144 5.19 0.80 -13.26
CA GLY A 144 5.33 -0.63 -13.51
C GLY A 144 5.77 -1.40 -12.26
N LEU A 145 5.05 -2.47 -11.98
CA LEU A 145 5.42 -3.52 -11.05
C LEU A 145 5.50 -4.84 -11.84
N GLY A 146 6.25 -5.82 -11.33
CA GLY A 146 6.18 -7.19 -11.88
C GLY A 146 4.75 -7.72 -11.87
N SER A 147 4.43 -8.66 -12.78
CA SER A 147 3.06 -9.19 -12.89
C SER A 147 2.60 -9.83 -11.57
N PRO A 148 1.33 -9.68 -11.18
CA PRO A 148 0.78 -10.33 -9.99
C PRO A 148 1.00 -11.85 -9.96
N GLU A 149 0.94 -12.50 -11.13
CA GLU A 149 1.15 -13.95 -11.28
C GLU A 149 2.56 -14.36 -10.86
N LEU A 150 3.58 -13.63 -11.33
CA LEU A 150 4.97 -13.82 -10.91
C LEU A 150 5.13 -13.61 -9.40
N TYR A 151 4.53 -12.55 -8.84
CA TYR A 151 4.58 -12.30 -7.40
C TYR A 151 3.94 -13.42 -6.58
N SER A 152 2.80 -13.96 -7.04
CA SER A 152 2.14 -15.10 -6.40
C SER A 152 2.97 -16.37 -6.46
N GLN A 153 3.71 -16.59 -7.56
CA GLN A 153 4.63 -17.72 -7.71
C GLN A 153 5.90 -17.55 -6.87
N MET A 154 6.27 -16.31 -6.55
CA MET A 154 7.38 -15.97 -5.67
C MET A 154 7.02 -16.09 -4.17
N THR A 155 6.27 -17.14 -3.81
CA THR A 155 5.92 -17.42 -2.41
C THR A 155 6.31 -18.84 -2.01
N GLN A 156 6.71 -19.01 -0.74
CA GLN A 156 6.99 -20.32 -0.15
C GLN A 156 6.09 -20.52 1.07
N GLU A 157 5.03 -21.30 0.91
CA GLU A 157 4.15 -21.67 2.01
C GLU A 157 4.80 -22.75 2.89
N LEU A 158 4.72 -22.54 4.21
CA LEU A 158 5.20 -23.49 5.22
C LEU A 158 4.09 -23.79 6.22
N GLU A 159 3.90 -25.08 6.48
CA GLU A 159 2.87 -25.62 7.36
C GLU A 159 3.49 -26.46 8.47
N ALA A 160 3.09 -26.21 9.71
CA ALA A 160 3.57 -26.94 10.87
C ALA A 160 3.19 -28.44 10.78
N GLY A 161 4.14 -29.33 11.07
CA GLY A 161 3.93 -30.79 11.02
C GLY A 161 4.17 -31.43 9.65
N LYS A 162 4.25 -30.65 8.58
CA LYS A 162 4.65 -31.15 7.26
C LYS A 162 6.18 -31.31 7.20
N LYS A 163 6.65 -32.40 6.60
CA LYS A 163 8.08 -32.67 6.43
C LYS A 163 8.60 -31.96 5.18
N TYR A 164 9.63 -31.14 5.36
CA TYR A 164 10.35 -30.47 4.28
C TYR A 164 11.80 -30.93 4.28
N LYS A 165 12.38 -31.12 3.09
CA LYS A 165 13.83 -31.33 2.97
C LYS A 165 14.53 -29.98 3.08
N ARG A 166 15.46 -29.88 4.03
CA ARG A 166 16.20 -28.63 4.31
C ARG A 166 16.84 -28.04 3.05
N ASN A 167 17.55 -28.84 2.26
CA ASN A 167 18.27 -28.34 1.08
C ASN A 167 17.34 -27.86 -0.03
N GLU A 168 16.19 -28.50 -0.22
CA GLU A 168 15.18 -28.05 -1.20
C GLU A 168 14.58 -26.71 -0.76
N LEU A 169 14.34 -26.52 0.55
CA LEU A 169 13.88 -25.24 1.08
C LEU A 169 14.90 -24.13 0.85
N LEU A 170 16.19 -24.40 1.13
CA LEU A 170 17.26 -23.41 0.95
C LEU A 170 17.41 -23.00 -0.52
N LEU A 171 17.39 -23.96 -1.45
CA LEU A 171 17.44 -23.66 -2.89
C LEU A 171 16.25 -22.80 -3.32
N LYS A 172 15.05 -23.13 -2.83
CA LYS A 172 13.86 -22.35 -3.16
C LYS A 172 13.91 -20.93 -2.58
N LEU A 173 14.52 -20.71 -1.40
CA LEU A 173 14.75 -19.36 -0.88
C LEU A 173 15.71 -18.56 -1.76
N VAL A 174 16.76 -19.21 -2.28
CA VAL A 174 17.68 -18.58 -3.25
C VAL A 174 16.96 -18.22 -4.56
N ASP A 175 16.10 -19.10 -5.08
CA ASP A 175 15.27 -18.80 -6.26
C ASP A 175 14.35 -17.59 -6.03
N LEU A 176 13.93 -17.38 -4.78
CA LEU A 176 13.13 -16.24 -4.32
C LEU A 176 13.96 -14.98 -4.00
N GLN A 177 15.24 -14.94 -4.38
CA GLN A 177 16.18 -13.82 -4.16
C GLN A 177 16.58 -13.59 -2.69
N TYR A 178 16.52 -14.62 -1.83
CA TYR A 178 17.16 -14.56 -0.52
C TYR A 178 18.64 -14.96 -0.62
N GLU A 179 19.51 -14.25 0.09
CA GLU A 179 20.93 -14.53 0.16
C GLU A 179 21.30 -15.25 1.45
N ARG A 180 22.21 -16.21 1.44
CA ARG A 180 22.60 -16.85 2.70
C ARG A 180 23.65 -16.00 3.43
N ASN A 181 23.35 -15.53 4.63
CA ASN A 181 24.34 -14.87 5.49
C ASN A 181 24.39 -15.49 6.90
N ASP A 182 25.42 -16.30 7.16
CA ASP A 182 25.61 -16.94 8.47
C ASP A 182 26.25 -15.99 9.52
N ILE A 183 26.70 -14.78 9.12
CA ILE A 183 27.43 -13.83 9.98
C ILE A 183 26.50 -12.74 10.51
N ALA A 184 25.71 -12.12 9.62
CA ALA A 184 24.77 -11.05 9.96
C ALA A 184 23.38 -11.44 9.46
N PHE A 185 22.44 -11.60 10.39
CA PHE A 185 21.05 -11.92 10.05
C PHE A 185 20.28 -10.63 9.76
N GLU A 186 20.11 -10.35 8.48
CA GLU A 186 19.49 -9.14 7.96
C GLU A 186 18.32 -9.47 7.02
N ARG A 187 17.57 -8.44 6.61
CA ARG A 187 16.44 -8.62 5.69
C ARG A 187 16.94 -9.18 4.35
N GLY A 188 16.24 -10.18 3.84
CA GLY A 188 16.64 -10.84 2.60
C GLY A 188 17.76 -11.85 2.78
N THR A 189 18.15 -12.16 4.04
CA THR A 189 19.12 -13.22 4.35
C THR A 189 18.64 -14.35 5.25
#